data_AF-A0A3M7T7A9-F1
#
_entry.id   AF-A0A3M7T7A9-F1
#
_cell.length_a   1.000
_cell.length_b   1.000
_cell.length_c   1.000
_cell.angle_alpha   90.00
_cell.angle_beta   90.00
_cell.angle_gamma   90.00
#
_symmetry.space_group_name_H-M   'P 1'
#
loop_
_entity.id
_entity.type
_entity.pdbx_description
1 polymer ?
#
loop_
_entity_poly.entity_id
_entity_poly.type
_entity_poly.pdbx_seq_one_letter_code
_entity_poly.pdbx_strand_id
1 'polypeptide(L)'
;MVCTPCFRQRPFNMLIKNVYLYRLAVKRISFVQAKKKNILARYLEHLRFVRDKVVDHLMAIKLIFRQQHGFVGNKSCVTNILETADMTTKTAENKRPVDMVMIDFAKA
;
A
#
# COMPACT_ATOMS: atom_id res chain seq x y z
N MET A 1 47.45 -17.31 -31.99
CA MET A 1 46.94 -18.18 -30.92
C MET A 1 46.85 -17.32 -29.66
N VAL A 2 45.62 -16.97 -29.32
CA VAL A 2 45.07 -16.35 -28.08
C VAL A 2 45.95 -15.36 -27.31
N CYS A 3 45.71 -14.07 -27.53
CA CYS A 3 46.00 -13.02 -26.54
C CYS A 3 45.07 -13.23 -25.32
N THR A 4 45.65 -13.42 -24.14
CA THR A 4 44.92 -13.46 -22.87
C THR A 4 44.40 -12.06 -22.51
N PRO A 5 43.12 -11.89 -22.11
CA PRO A 5 42.69 -10.63 -21.54
C PRO A 5 43.14 -10.59 -20.07
N CYS A 6 44.02 -9.65 -19.76
CA CYS A 6 44.37 -9.26 -18.40
C CYS A 6 43.13 -8.61 -17.75
N PHE A 7 42.22 -9.43 -17.21
CA PHE A 7 41.02 -8.97 -16.52
C PHE A 7 41.42 -8.42 -15.14
N ARG A 8 41.76 -7.13 -15.12
CA ARG A 8 42.06 -6.36 -13.92
C ARG A 8 40.82 -6.36 -13.01
N GLN A 9 40.78 -7.29 -12.05
CA GLN A 9 39.76 -7.45 -10.99
C GLN A 9 39.72 -6.28 -9.99
N ARG A 10 39.57 -5.04 -10.46
CA ARG A 10 39.60 -3.86 -9.59
C ARG A 10 38.41 -2.88 -9.62
N PRO A 11 37.33 -3.03 -10.42
CA PRO A 11 36.17 -2.14 -10.23
C PRO A 11 34.99 -2.78 -9.47
N PHE A 12 34.88 -4.11 -9.38
CA PHE A 12 33.68 -4.77 -8.84
C PHE A 12 33.51 -4.59 -7.31
N ASN A 13 34.60 -4.70 -6.55
CA ASN A 13 34.55 -4.52 -5.08
C ASN A 13 34.25 -3.08 -4.65
N MET A 14 34.50 -2.09 -5.51
CA MET A 14 34.25 -0.68 -5.20
C MET A 14 32.78 -0.32 -5.39
N LEU A 15 32.13 -0.85 -6.42
CA LEU A 15 30.68 -0.72 -6.66
C LEU A 15 29.85 -1.38 -5.55
N ILE A 16 30.21 -2.59 -5.13
CA ILE A 16 29.50 -3.30 -4.05
C ILE A 16 29.62 -2.55 -2.72
N LYS A 17 30.82 -2.03 -2.40
CA LYS A 17 31.03 -1.21 -1.20
C LYS A 17 30.20 0.07 -1.23
N ASN A 18 30.12 0.75 -2.37
CA ASN A 18 29.30 1.96 -2.51
C ASN A 18 27.79 1.69 -2.38
N VAL A 19 27.29 0.61 -2.98
CA VAL A 19 25.87 0.20 -2.82
C VAL A 19 25.56 -0.18 -1.37
N TYR A 20 26.46 -0.91 -0.70
CA TYR A 20 26.29 -1.29 0.70
C TYR A 20 26.35 -0.09 1.65
N LEU A 21 27.29 0.82 1.44
CA LEU A 21 27.41 2.07 2.19
C LEU A 21 26.20 2.97 1.97
N TYR A 22 25.69 3.08 0.74
CA TYR A 22 24.47 3.81 0.45
C TYR A 22 23.26 3.18 1.16
N ARG A 23 23.13 1.85 1.13
CA ARG A 23 22.05 1.13 1.82
C ARG A 23 22.13 1.27 3.35
N LEU A 24 23.34 1.28 3.92
CA LEU A 24 23.57 1.55 5.35
C LEU A 24 23.28 3.01 5.72
N ALA A 25 23.67 3.96 4.86
CA ALA A 25 23.41 5.38 5.06
C ALA A 25 21.91 5.67 5.03
N VAL A 26 21.18 5.11 4.05
CA VAL A 26 19.72 5.20 3.97
C VAL A 26 19.07 4.57 5.20
N LYS A 27 19.50 3.38 5.64
CA LYS A 27 19.01 2.77 6.89
C LYS A 27 19.26 3.65 8.13
N ARG A 28 20.44 4.29 8.22
CA ARG A 28 20.76 5.21 9.33
C ARG A 28 19.91 6.47 9.28
N ILE A 29 19.68 7.04 8.10
CA ILE A 29 18.79 8.20 7.91
C ILE A 29 17.36 7.85 8.32
N SER A 30 16.84 6.69 7.89
CA SER A 30 15.53 6.19 8.31
C SER A 30 15.43 5.97 9.83
N PHE A 31 16.51 5.50 10.48
CA PHE A 31 16.54 5.28 11.94
C PHE A 31 16.60 6.58 12.74
N VAL A 32 17.35 7.58 12.28
CA VAL A 32 17.41 8.91 12.91
C VAL A 32 16.07 9.65 12.77
N GLN A 33 15.40 9.52 11.63
CA GLN A 33 14.04 10.03 11.41
C GLN A 33 13.03 9.34 12.35
N ALA A 34 13.16 8.03 12.58
CA ALA A 34 12.25 7.26 13.44
C ALA A 34 12.31 7.66 14.93
N LYS A 35 13.45 8.15 15.43
CA LYS A 35 13.61 8.60 16.83
C LYS A 35 13.08 10.01 17.09
N LYS A 36 12.84 10.80 16.05
CA LYS A 36 12.37 12.19 16.14
C LYS A 36 10.88 12.30 15.82
N LYS A 37 10.05 11.40 16.36
CA LYS A 37 8.59 11.50 16.26
C LYS A 37 8.10 12.53 17.26
N ASN A 38 7.49 13.60 16.76
CA ASN A 38 6.80 14.58 17.59
C ASN A 38 5.57 13.95 18.28
N ILE A 39 5.05 14.62 19.31
CA ILE A 39 3.89 14.17 20.10
C ILE A 39 2.68 13.87 19.19
N LEU A 40 2.49 14.69 18.14
CA LEU A 40 1.44 14.48 17.13
C LEU A 40 1.57 13.14 16.40
N ALA A 41 2.76 12.79 15.91
CA ALA A 41 2.97 11.50 15.23
C ALA A 41 2.64 10.32 16.15
N ARG A 42 2.98 10.42 17.44
CA ARG A 42 2.66 9.39 18.43
C ARG A 42 1.16 9.29 18.69
N TYR A 43 0.45 10.43 18.77
CA TYR A 43 -1.00 10.45 18.93
C TYR A 43 -1.72 9.83 17.71
N LEU A 44 -1.25 10.12 16.50
CA LEU A 44 -1.78 9.52 15.26
C LEU A 44 -1.60 7.99 15.22
N GLU A 45 -0.49 7.48 15.76
CA GLU A 45 -0.27 6.04 15.91
C GLU A 45 -1.27 5.40 16.88
N HIS A 46 -1.56 6.06 18.00
CA HIS A 46 -2.58 5.60 18.95
C HIS A 46 -3.99 5.61 18.32
N LEU A 47 -4.34 6.64 17.55
CA LEU A 47 -5.61 6.71 16.83
C LEU A 47 -5.75 5.61 15.77
N ARG A 48 -4.68 5.29 15.05
CA ARG A 48 -4.65 4.14 14.11
C ARG A 48 -4.96 2.84 14.83
N PHE A 49 -4.36 2.60 15.98
CA PHE A 49 -4.59 1.39 16.77
C PHE A 49 -6.07 1.26 17.19
N VAL A 50 -6.66 2.35 17.70
CA VAL A 50 -8.08 2.36 18.09
C VAL A 50 -8.97 2.07 16.89
N ARG A 51 -8.74 2.74 15.76
CA ARG A 51 -9.46 2.50 14.51
C ARG A 51 -9.37 1.03 14.10
N ASP A 52 -8.17 0.46 14.09
CA ASP A 52 -7.97 -0.93 13.65
C ASP A 52 -8.73 -1.90 14.54
N LYS A 53 -8.75 -1.68 15.86
CA LYS A 53 -9.56 -2.48 16.79
C LYS A 53 -11.06 -2.35 16.57
N VAL A 54 -11.54 -1.16 16.25
CA VAL A 54 -12.96 -0.95 15.92
C VAL A 54 -13.31 -1.70 14.63
N VAL A 55 -12.50 -1.53 13.58
CA VAL A 55 -12.73 -2.21 12.29
C VAL A 55 -12.69 -3.73 12.44
N ASP A 56 -11.70 -4.27 13.16
CA ASP A 56 -11.59 -5.71 13.44
C ASP A 56 -12.84 -6.24 14.15
N HIS A 57 -13.33 -5.51 15.17
CA HIS A 57 -14.54 -5.89 15.88
C HIS A 57 -15.77 -5.89 14.96
N LEU A 58 -15.95 -4.82 14.16
CA LEU A 58 -17.06 -4.69 13.21
C LEU A 58 -17.03 -5.78 12.13
N MET A 59 -15.83 -6.20 11.68
CA MET A 59 -15.66 -7.34 10.77
C MET A 59 -16.05 -8.66 11.43
N ALA A 60 -15.64 -8.90 12.68
CA ALA A 60 -15.95 -10.13 13.41
C ALA A 60 -17.46 -10.33 13.60
N ILE A 61 -18.19 -9.23 13.86
CA ILE A 61 -19.66 -9.25 14.00
C ILE A 61 -20.40 -9.10 12.66
N LYS A 62 -19.69 -9.05 11.52
CA LYS A 62 -20.23 -8.96 10.15
C LYS A 62 -21.09 -7.71 9.89
N LEU A 63 -20.79 -6.58 10.54
CA LEU A 63 -21.45 -5.29 10.25
C LEU A 63 -20.84 -4.55 9.05
N ILE A 64 -19.62 -4.90 8.65
CA ILE A 64 -18.99 -4.37 7.43
C ILE A 64 -19.33 -5.28 6.25
N PHE A 65 -19.94 -4.72 5.21
CA PHE A 65 -20.24 -5.44 3.98
C PHE A 65 -18.98 -5.78 3.18
N ARG A 66 -19.02 -6.90 2.46
CA ARG A 66 -17.89 -7.36 1.62
C ARG A 66 -17.56 -6.40 0.47
N GLN A 67 -18.53 -5.62 0.03
CA GLN A 67 -18.41 -4.62 -1.03
C GLN A 67 -17.87 -3.28 -0.49
N GLN A 68 -17.76 -3.10 0.82
CA GLN A 68 -17.20 -1.88 1.39
C GLN A 68 -15.69 -1.82 1.14
N HIS A 69 -15.26 -0.73 0.51
CA HIS A 69 -13.85 -0.48 0.21
C HIS A 69 -13.20 0.53 1.15
N GLY A 70 -14.00 1.43 1.73
CA GLY A 70 -13.52 2.41 2.71
C GLY A 70 -13.14 1.74 4.03
N PHE A 71 -11.98 2.11 4.58
CA PHE A 71 -11.50 1.68 5.90
C PHE A 71 -11.29 0.17 6.08
N VAL A 72 -11.26 -0.61 4.99
CA VAL A 72 -11.04 -2.05 4.97
C VAL A 72 -9.64 -2.36 4.42
N GLY A 73 -8.93 -3.30 5.06
CA GLY A 73 -7.63 -3.76 4.58
C GLY A 73 -7.72 -4.48 3.23
N ASN A 74 -6.66 -4.41 2.42
CA ASN A 74 -6.55 -5.06 1.10
C ASN A 74 -7.60 -4.61 0.06
N LYS A 75 -8.31 -3.51 0.31
CA LYS A 75 -9.20 -2.86 -0.65
C LYS A 75 -8.72 -1.44 -0.92
N SER A 76 -8.86 -1.01 -2.17
CA SER A 76 -8.42 0.31 -2.63
C SER A 76 -9.50 0.96 -3.48
N CYS A 77 -9.31 2.25 -3.81
CA CYS A 77 -10.15 2.94 -4.78
C CYS A 77 -10.14 2.23 -6.14
N VAL A 78 -8.98 1.70 -6.55
CA VAL A 78 -8.85 0.98 -7.83
C VAL A 78 -9.65 -0.31 -7.83
N THR A 79 -9.58 -1.10 -6.74
CA THR A 79 -10.39 -2.34 -6.66
C THR A 79 -11.89 -2.04 -6.62
N ASN A 80 -12.30 -0.90 -6.04
CA ASN A 80 -13.70 -0.47 -6.05
C ASN A 80 -14.21 -0.23 -7.48
N ILE A 81 -13.43 0.51 -8.29
CA ILE A 81 -13.78 0.80 -9.68
C ILE A 81 -13.80 -0.49 -10.51
N LEU A 82 -12.80 -1.37 -10.33
CA LEU A 82 -12.73 -2.65 -11.03
C LEU A 82 -13.91 -3.57 -10.68
N GLU A 83 -14.22 -3.75 -9.39
CA GLU A 83 -15.37 -4.55 -8.94
C GLU A 83 -16.68 -4.00 -9.52
N THR A 84 -16.84 -2.67 -9.57
CA THR A 84 -18.03 -2.02 -10.14
C THR A 84 -18.12 -2.22 -11.65
N ALA A 85 -17.02 -2.06 -12.37
CA ALA A 85 -16.96 -2.28 -13.81
C ALA A 85 -17.30 -3.73 -14.16
N ASP A 86 -16.72 -4.69 -13.45
CA ASP A 86 -16.99 -6.13 -13.63
C ASP A 86 -18.45 -6.49 -13.36
N MET A 87 -19.07 -5.91 -12.33
CA MET A 87 -20.50 -6.14 -12.06
C MET A 87 -21.38 -5.56 -13.17
N THR A 88 -21.03 -4.37 -13.67
CA THR A 88 -21.77 -3.67 -14.72
C THR A 88 -21.70 -4.46 -16.04
N THR A 89 -20.49 -4.86 -16.45
CA THR A 89 -20.28 -5.62 -17.71
C THR A 89 -20.97 -6.98 -17.67
N LYS A 90 -20.83 -7.74 -16.58
CA LYS A 90 -21.54 -9.03 -16.41
C LYS A 90 -23.05 -8.88 -16.47
N THR A 91 -23.60 -7.80 -15.93
CA THR A 91 -25.05 -7.57 -15.95
C THR A 91 -25.54 -7.21 -17.34
N ALA A 92 -24.76 -6.39 -18.07
CA ALA A 92 -25.02 -6.05 -19.46
C ALA A 92 -24.93 -7.27 -20.39
N GLU A 93 -23.92 -8.14 -20.21
CA GLU A 93 -23.80 -9.41 -20.96
C GLU A 93 -25.03 -10.31 -20.78
N ASN A 94 -25.61 -10.30 -19.59
CA ASN A 94 -26.84 -11.03 -19.28
C ASN A 94 -28.12 -10.36 -19.83
N LYS A 95 -28.00 -9.33 -20.67
CA LYS A 95 -29.10 -8.54 -21.25
C LYS A 95 -30.05 -7.95 -20.20
N ARG A 96 -29.53 -7.66 -18.99
CA ARG A 96 -30.28 -6.99 -17.93
C ARG A 96 -30.03 -5.48 -18.02
N PRO A 97 -31.04 -4.64 -17.74
CA PRO A 97 -30.84 -3.20 -17.65
C PRO A 97 -29.84 -2.89 -16.52
N VAL A 98 -29.00 -1.88 -16.74
CA VAL A 98 -27.98 -1.44 -15.78
C VAL A 98 -28.11 0.06 -15.58
N ASP A 99 -28.41 0.45 -14.34
CA ASP A 99 -28.46 1.84 -13.89
C ASP A 99 -27.50 2.02 -12.71
N MET A 100 -26.85 3.18 -12.64
CA MET A 100 -25.91 3.51 -11.55
C MET A 100 -26.37 4.79 -10.84
N VAL A 101 -26.49 4.71 -9.52
CA VAL A 101 -26.81 5.86 -8.67
C VAL A 101 -25.59 6.19 -7.83
N MET A 102 -25.00 7.37 -8.05
CA MET A 102 -23.91 7.89 -7.24
C MET A 102 -24.50 8.69 -6.08
N ILE A 103 -24.21 8.27 -4.85
CA ILE A 103 -24.70 8.90 -3.63
C ILE A 103 -23.49 9.40 -2.84
N ASP A 104 -23.59 10.62 -2.32
CA ASP A 104 -22.59 11.19 -1.41
C ASP A 104 -23.29 11.86 -0.23
N PHE A 105 -22.61 11.91 0.91
CA PHE A 105 -23.13 12.57 2.11
C PHE A 105 -22.75 14.06 2.09
N ALA A 106 -23.71 14.95 2.34
CA ALA A 106 -23.47 16.39 2.31
C ALA A 106 -22.42 16.87 3.34
N LYS A 107 -22.24 16.12 4.44
CA LYS A 107 -21.20 16.30 5.46
C LYS A 107 -20.82 14.92 6.01
N ALA A 108 -19.64 14.43 5.66
CA ALA A 108 -19.08 13.15 6.09
C ALA A 108 -18.01 13.33 7.18
#